data_AF-A0AAV7HS72-F1
#
_entry.id   AF-A0AAV7HS72-F1
#
_cell.length_a   1.000
_cell.length_b   1.000
_cell.length_c   1.000
_cell.angle_alpha   90.00
_cell.angle_beta   90.00
_cell.angle_gamma   90.00
#
_symmetry.space_group_name_H-M   'P 1'
#
loop_
_entity.id
_entity.type
_entity.pdbx_description
1 polymer ?
#
loop_
_entity_poly.entity_id
_entity_poly.type
_entity_poly.pdbx_seq_one_letter_code
_entity_poly.pdbx_strand_id
1 'polypeptide(L)'
;MEESTSNGLSSGEAVLLGALASGVNAPTWAVLKITFMMLAICLIAMLSLAFISSDFIIVGHVILLVIIGAVLFVLLNGFLAQTGLVSVEQQIEEMGISQHDRHLKDKKK
;
A
#
# COMPACT_ATOMS: atom_id res chain seq x y z
N MET A 1 8.89 38.47 6.41
CA MET A 1 9.01 37.91 5.04
C MET A 1 8.95 36.41 5.23
N GLU A 2 7.75 35.85 5.09
CA GLU A 2 7.51 34.41 5.18
C GLU A 2 7.75 33.82 3.79
N GLU A 3 8.88 33.14 3.64
CA GLU A 3 9.18 32.34 2.44
C GLU A 3 8.42 31.02 2.58
N SER A 4 7.24 30.97 1.99
CA SER A 4 6.47 29.75 1.81
C SER A 4 7.19 28.85 0.81
N THR A 5 7.99 27.91 1.30
CA THR A 5 8.53 26.79 0.52
C THR A 5 7.37 25.86 0.13
N SER A 6 6.57 26.27 -0.84
CA SER A 6 5.69 25.36 -1.55
C SER A 6 6.58 24.47 -2.41
N ASN A 7 6.97 23.33 -1.87
CA ASN A 7 7.46 22.20 -2.66
C ASN A 7 6.30 21.76 -3.56
N GLY A 8 6.16 22.43 -4.70
CA GLY A 8 5.07 22.20 -5.64
C GLY A 8 5.22 20.80 -6.20
N LEU A 9 4.33 19.90 -5.79
CA LEU A 9 4.20 18.57 -6.38
C LEU A 9 4.07 18.73 -7.89
N SER A 10 4.94 18.05 -8.64
CA SER A 10 4.90 18.09 -10.10
C SER A 10 3.54 17.59 -10.58
N SER A 11 3.00 18.20 -11.63
CA SER A 11 1.69 17.80 -12.20
C SER A 11 1.62 16.30 -12.50
N GLY A 12 2.73 15.69 -12.91
CA GLY A 12 2.83 14.24 -13.13
C GLY A 12 2.72 13.42 -11.84
N GLU A 13 3.33 13.89 -10.73
CA GLU A 13 3.20 13.24 -9.42
C GLU A 13 1.77 13.38 -8.87
N ALA A 14 1.12 14.53 -9.07
CA ALA A 14 -0.26 14.73 -8.66
C ALA A 14 -1.23 13.81 -9.42
N VAL A 15 -1.02 13.61 -10.73
CA VAL A 15 -1.79 12.65 -11.53
C VAL A 15 -1.51 11.21 -11.10
N LEU A 16 -0.24 10.87 -10.85
CA LEU A 16 0.15 9.54 -10.39
C LEU A 16 -0.43 9.23 -9.00
N LEU A 17 -0.36 10.17 -8.04
CA LEU A 17 -0.99 10.05 -6.73
C LEU A 17 -2.51 9.91 -6.86
N GLY A 18 -3.15 10.67 -7.77
CA GLY A 18 -4.58 10.58 -8.03
C GLY A 18 -4.98 9.21 -8.59
N ALA A 19 -4.20 8.66 -9.52
CA ALA A 19 -4.42 7.32 -10.06
C ALA A 19 -4.16 6.21 -9.01
N LEU A 20 -3.25 6.46 -8.07
CA LEU A 20 -2.86 5.50 -7.03
C LEU A 20 -3.65 5.68 -5.72
N ALA A 21 -4.50 6.69 -5.60
CA ALA A 21 -5.28 6.94 -4.40
C ALA A 21 -6.12 5.71 -4.00
N SER A 22 -6.20 5.44 -2.69
CA SER A 22 -6.84 4.20 -2.20
C SER A 22 -8.31 4.09 -2.61
N GLY A 23 -9.00 5.23 -2.81
CA GLY A 23 -10.39 5.28 -3.27
C GLY A 23 -10.63 4.73 -4.68
N VAL A 24 -9.64 4.77 -5.57
CA VAL A 24 -9.78 4.24 -6.95
C VAL A 24 -9.11 2.88 -7.15
N ASN A 25 -8.10 2.56 -6.34
CA ASN A 25 -7.22 1.41 -6.58
C ASN A 25 -7.05 0.45 -5.39
N ALA A 26 -7.97 0.46 -4.41
CA ALA A 26 -7.95 -0.49 -3.28
C ALA A 26 -7.74 -1.97 -3.67
N PRO A 27 -8.40 -2.53 -4.71
CA PRO A 27 -8.14 -3.91 -5.15
C PRO A 27 -6.70 -4.12 -5.62
N THR A 28 -6.12 -3.15 -6.33
CA THR A 28 -4.73 -3.18 -6.81
C THR A 28 -3.75 -3.23 -5.64
N TRP A 29 -3.99 -2.43 -4.59
CA TRP A 29 -3.17 -2.43 -3.39
C TRP A 29 -3.21 -3.75 -2.62
N ALA A 30 -4.38 -4.37 -2.52
CA ALA A 30 -4.54 -5.68 -1.90
C ALA A 30 -3.75 -6.76 -2.67
N VAL A 31 -3.88 -6.79 -4.00
CA VAL A 31 -3.13 -7.72 -4.86
C VAL A 31 -1.62 -7.51 -4.71
N LEU A 32 -1.16 -6.26 -4.68
CA LEU A 32 0.26 -5.97 -4.52
C LEU A 32 0.80 -6.46 -3.17
N LYS A 33 0.07 -6.25 -2.07
CA LYS A 33 0.43 -6.78 -0.74
C LYS A 33 0.49 -8.31 -0.73
N ILE A 34 -0.50 -8.98 -1.33
CA ILE A 34 -0.53 -10.45 -1.45
C ILE A 34 0.66 -10.95 -2.28
N THR A 35 0.99 -10.25 -3.37
CA THR A 35 2.12 -10.60 -4.25
C THR A 35 3.44 -10.50 -3.50
N PHE A 36 3.64 -9.46 -2.69
CA PHE A 36 4.81 -9.33 -1.82
C PHE A 36 4.89 -10.44 -0.77
N MET A 37 3.76 -10.88 -0.20
CA MET A 37 3.72 -12.03 0.71
C MET A 37 4.12 -13.33 0.01
N MET A 38 3.59 -13.57 -1.20
CA MET A 38 3.97 -14.74 -2.01
C MET A 38 5.45 -14.71 -2.42
N LEU A 39 5.97 -13.54 -2.78
CA LEU A 39 7.39 -13.33 -3.05
C LEU A 39 8.24 -13.69 -1.83
N ALA A 40 7.83 -13.27 -0.62
CA ALA A 40 8.53 -13.61 0.61
C ALA A 40 8.58 -15.13 0.86
N ILE A 41 7.44 -15.82 0.67
CA ILE A 41 7.39 -17.30 0.77
C ILE A 41 8.34 -17.94 -0.24
N CYS A 42 8.35 -17.44 -1.47
CA CYS A 42 9.22 -17.94 -2.53
C CYS A 42 10.71 -17.75 -2.19
N LEU A 43 11.09 -16.58 -1.69
CA LEU A 43 12.47 -16.29 -1.30
C LEU A 43 12.92 -17.14 -0.10
N ILE A 44 12.05 -17.38 0.88
CA ILE A 44 12.33 -18.31 1.99
C ILE A 44 12.58 -19.72 1.48
N ALA A 45 11.75 -20.20 0.54
CA ALA A 45 11.93 -21.51 -0.09
C ALA A 45 13.26 -21.59 -0.86
N MET A 46 13.56 -20.59 -1.71
CA MET A 46 14.82 -20.53 -2.45
C MET A 46 16.03 -20.50 -1.51
N LEU A 47 15.95 -19.74 -0.42
CA LEU A 47 17.04 -19.64 0.55
C LEU A 47 17.26 -20.97 1.26
N SER A 48 16.19 -21.65 1.65
CA SER A 48 16.24 -22.98 2.25
C SER A 48 16.88 -24.01 1.31
N LEU A 49 16.49 -24.00 0.03
CA LEU A 49 17.08 -24.86 -1.00
C LEU A 49 18.56 -24.53 -1.24
N ALA A 50 18.93 -23.26 -1.25
CA ALA A 50 20.31 -22.81 -1.43
C ALA A 50 21.22 -23.31 -0.28
N PHE A 51 20.71 -23.24 0.96
CA PHE A 51 21.41 -23.81 2.12
C PHE A 51 21.56 -25.33 2.02
N ILE A 52 20.50 -26.04 1.61
CA ILE A 52 20.56 -27.51 1.41
C ILE A 52 21.59 -27.87 0.34
N SER A 53 21.65 -27.09 -0.74
CA SER A 53 22.60 -27.30 -1.84
C SER A 53 24.04 -26.92 -1.49
N SER A 54 24.29 -26.29 -0.32
CA SER A 54 25.61 -25.77 0.09
C SER A 54 26.26 -24.82 -0.93
N ASP A 55 25.45 -24.17 -1.78
CA ASP A 55 25.95 -23.23 -2.78
C ASP A 55 25.95 -21.80 -2.21
N PHE A 56 27.12 -21.37 -1.75
CA PHE A 56 27.31 -20.07 -1.13
C PHE A 56 27.05 -18.88 -2.07
N ILE A 57 27.24 -19.05 -3.39
CA ILE A 57 26.98 -17.99 -4.37
C ILE A 57 25.48 -17.78 -4.52
N ILE A 58 24.71 -18.87 -4.59
CA ILE A 58 23.25 -18.83 -4.64
C ILE A 58 22.68 -18.29 -3.33
N VAL A 59 23.20 -18.74 -2.17
CA VAL A 59 22.80 -18.19 -0.86
C VAL A 59 23.00 -16.67 -0.82
N GLY A 60 24.16 -16.17 -1.26
CA GLY A 60 24.43 -14.73 -1.34
C GLY A 60 23.45 -13.98 -2.23
N HIS A 61 23.14 -14.51 -3.42
CA HIS A 61 22.16 -13.92 -4.34
C HIS A 61 20.76 -13.87 -3.72
N VAL A 62 20.31 -14.96 -3.10
CA VAL A 62 18.98 -15.02 -2.50
C VAL A 62 18.88 -14.06 -1.30
N ILE A 63 19.94 -13.93 -0.48
CA ILE A 63 19.99 -12.93 0.59
C ILE A 63 19.84 -11.50 0.04
N LEU A 64 20.52 -11.18 -1.06
CA LEU A 64 20.38 -9.89 -1.73
C LEU A 64 18.92 -9.65 -2.19
N LEU A 65 18.29 -10.67 -2.79
CA LEU A 65 16.89 -10.60 -3.21
C LEU A 65 15.94 -10.40 -2.01
N VAL A 66 16.21 -11.02 -0.86
CA VAL A 66 15.47 -10.80 0.39
C VAL A 66 15.58 -9.35 0.86
N ILE A 67 16.79 -8.78 0.86
CA ILE A 67 17.02 -7.39 1.26
C ILE A 67 16.27 -6.42 0.33
N ILE A 68 16.38 -6.62 -1.00
CA ILE A 68 15.67 -5.80 -1.98
C ILE A 68 14.15 -5.93 -1.77
N GLY A 69 13.64 -7.15 -1.61
CA GLY A 69 12.22 -7.40 -1.35
C GLY A 69 11.73 -6.70 -0.08
N ALA A 70 12.52 -6.74 1.00
CA ALA A 70 12.21 -6.06 2.26
C ALA A 70 12.18 -4.53 2.11
N VAL A 71 13.18 -3.95 1.43
CA VAL A 71 13.22 -2.50 1.16
C VAL A 71 12.01 -2.09 0.33
N LEU A 72 11.71 -2.80 -0.75
CA LEU A 72 10.55 -2.54 -1.60
C LEU A 72 9.24 -2.64 -0.82
N PHE A 73 9.11 -3.63 0.07
CA PHE A 73 7.94 -3.78 0.92
C PHE A 73 7.79 -2.61 1.91
N VAL A 74 8.88 -2.16 2.53
CA VAL A 74 8.85 -0.99 3.43
C VAL A 74 8.47 0.28 2.66
N LEU A 75 9.07 0.52 1.50
CA LEU A 75 8.75 1.66 0.64
C LEU A 75 7.29 1.63 0.20
N LEU A 76 6.79 0.45 -0.18
CA LEU A 76 5.40 0.26 -0.54
C LEU A 76 4.47 0.62 0.62
N ASN A 77 4.69 0.03 1.81
CA ASN A 77 3.84 0.33 2.96
C ASN A 77 3.94 1.80 3.40
N GLY A 78 5.12 2.42 3.28
CA GLY A 78 5.32 3.85 3.52
C GLY A 78 4.55 4.72 2.52
N PHE A 79 4.52 4.32 1.24
CA PHE A 79 3.74 4.98 0.21
C PHE A 79 2.23 4.84 0.46
N LEU A 80 1.75 3.65 0.84
CA LEU A 80 0.34 3.45 1.21
C LEU A 80 -0.07 4.27 2.44
N ALA A 81 0.83 4.40 3.43
CA ALA A 81 0.57 5.20 4.62
C ALA A 81 0.45 6.70 4.29
N GLN A 82 1.28 7.21 3.37
CA GLN A 82 1.28 8.62 2.95
C GLN A 82 0.12 8.97 1.99
N THR A 83 -0.28 8.04 1.12
CA THR A 83 -1.34 8.28 0.10
C THR A 83 -2.76 8.18 0.67
N GLY A 84 -2.93 7.97 1.97
CA GLY A 84 -4.24 7.96 2.59
C GLY A 84 -5.01 6.69 2.25
N LEU A 85 -4.74 5.62 2.99
CA LEU A 85 -5.79 4.69 3.37
C LEU A 85 -6.74 5.42 4.33
N VAL A 86 -7.46 6.45 3.86
CA VAL A 86 -8.71 6.81 4.56
C VAL A 86 -9.57 5.58 4.40
N SER A 87 -9.73 4.82 5.48
CA SER A 87 -10.55 3.61 5.46
C SER A 87 -11.92 3.99 4.92
N VAL A 88 -12.49 3.14 4.10
CA VAL A 88 -13.82 3.34 3.53
C VAL A 88 -14.83 3.58 4.66
N GLU A 89 -14.60 3.03 5.85
CA GLU A 89 -15.35 3.34 7.08
C GLU A 89 -15.38 4.84 7.44
N GLN A 90 -14.26 5.57 7.36
CA GLN A 90 -14.24 7.02 7.62
C GLN A 90 -14.94 7.81 6.50
N GLN A 91 -14.84 7.35 5.24
CA GLN A 91 -15.57 7.97 4.13
C GLN A 91 -17.08 7.76 4.25
N ILE A 92 -17.56 6.62 4.77
CA ILE A 92 -19.01 6.38 5.00
C ILE A 92 -19.52 7.21 6.19
N GLU A 93 -18.69 7.41 7.21
CA GLU A 93 -18.99 8.26 8.36
C GLU A 93 -19.02 9.76 7.99
N GLU A 94 -18.06 10.24 7.20
CA GLU A 94 -17.99 11.63 6.73
C GLU A 94 -18.99 11.96 5.62
N MET A 95 -19.40 10.97 4.81
CA MET A 95 -20.41 11.15 3.75
C MET A 95 -21.85 11.17 4.30
N GLY A 96 -22.04 11.12 5.63
CA GLY A 96 -23.33 11.37 6.29
C GLY A 96 -24.41 10.33 5.98
N ILE A 97 -24.06 9.18 5.42
CA ILE A 97 -25.02 8.16 4.96
C ILE A 97 -25.72 7.50 6.15
N SER A 98 -25.13 7.52 7.36
CA SER A 98 -25.76 7.00 8.58
C SER A 98 -26.86 7.90 9.17
N GLN A 99 -26.88 9.19 8.82
CA GLN A 99 -27.86 10.15 9.33
C GLN A 99 -29.11 10.24 8.44
N HIS A 100 -28.98 10.03 7.12
CA HIS A 100 -30.10 10.16 6.19
C HIS A 100 -31.17 9.06 6.39
N ASP A 101 -30.75 7.84 6.74
CA ASP A 101 -31.67 6.71 6.95
C ASP A 101 -32.49 6.81 8.25
N ARG A 102 -32.01 7.56 9.25
CA ARG A 102 -32.76 7.77 10.50
C ARG A 102 -33.84 8.83 10.35
N HIS A 103 -33.60 9.85 9.53
CA HIS A 103 -34.55 10.95 9.33
C HIS A 103 -35.73 10.56 8.39
N LEU A 104 -35.56 9.58 7.50
CA LEU A 104 -36.66 9.08 6.66
C LEU A 104 -37.66 8.20 7.41
N LYS A 105 -37.25 7.54 8.50
CA LYS A 105 -38.16 6.72 9.32
C LYS A 105 -39.01 7.54 10.29
N ASP A 106 -38.55 8.73 10.69
CA ASP A 106 -39.26 9.58 11.65
C ASP A 106 -40.41 10.37 10.99
N LYS A 107 -40.29 10.73 9.70
CA LYS A 107 -41.38 11.38 8.94
C LYS A 107 -42.54 10.46 8.52
N LYS A 108 -42.48 9.16 8.85
CA LYS A 108 -43.51 8.17 8.49
C LYS A 108 -44.36 7.72 9.67
N LYS A 109 -44.20 8.35 10.83
CA LYS A 109 -45.02 8.10 12.03
C LYS A 109 -45.83 9.35 12.36
#